data_AF-A0A1C6HSS7-F1
#
_entry.id   AF-A0A1C6HSS7-F1
#
_cell.length_a   1.000
_cell.length_b   1.000
_cell.length_c   1.000
_cell.angle_alpha   90.00
_cell.angle_beta   90.00
_cell.angle_gamma   90.00
#
_symmetry.space_group_name_H-M   'P 1'
#
loop_
_entity.id
_entity.type
_entity.pdbx_description
1 polymer ?
#
loop_
_entity_poly.entity_id
_entity_poly.type
_entity_poly.pdbx_seq_one_letter_code
_entity_poly.pdbx_strand_id
1 'polypeptide(L)'
;MEYPKYVKVNDSDLMMALRQGMRPMMTWFDTSRRNLPYFYNYIEGKRYGNSHHESYSAVHTMGRWWDALVNASYITGEAVPEEIYENLRYWAFHIFDNKTGMPANLDLNTFEAVPLCDLHNLREALYAFTSMIKKNPADNQAKEMALHLIRMVDTYADFETGGWKTKQYENDCGGKVMCGASDSSEIYRFSSTLGRYIGALVRLYREWPLPQALSQAIRLTKTCFRVMLREDGGFDADLFAKHIHSTTSTISGVAMLGDLLHDRQILDRVRSFFENGFHEIALDFGWCLENAKRPDDLVGEINNTCDLMEACLCLGRAGYPEYYDMADRMIRGHVLPSQLLDVSWLPDETTKDPATDRFASRMRGAFGFPCPYGHEYEPGSPISFNWDIVGGGVSGLCQAYGHITSYKEGMADINLLFDMEDSSIRFRSPYEHKGDAEIMLKQPFCVRIRLHRGIQEEPLTAALNRQKIRWDIIDSWLYLYDLPLSVPVQFPMKYVPARVLYQFRDHGFYVRYEGNRITGMDCPGKRLCFFPELSEKYGKEQLI
;
A
#
# COMPACT_ATOMS: atom_id res chain seq x y z
N MET A 1 -14.31 22.97 -14.55
CA MET A 1 -13.47 21.86 -15.03
C MET A 1 -14.29 21.03 -15.99
N GLU A 2 -13.75 20.71 -17.16
CA GLU A 2 -14.36 19.76 -18.10
C GLU A 2 -13.75 18.39 -17.82
N TYR A 3 -14.58 17.44 -17.38
CA TYR A 3 -14.11 16.14 -16.91
C TYR A 3 -14.26 15.10 -18.03
N PRO A 4 -13.21 14.34 -18.36
CA PRO A 4 -13.31 13.29 -19.38
C PRO A 4 -14.06 12.06 -18.84
N LYS A 5 -14.62 11.25 -19.75
CA LYS A 5 -15.19 9.93 -19.40
C LYS A 5 -14.10 8.98 -18.90
N TYR A 6 -12.93 8.97 -19.54
CA TYR A 6 -11.81 8.08 -19.22
C TYR A 6 -10.56 8.88 -18.92
N VAL A 7 -9.75 8.39 -17.99
CA VAL A 7 -8.41 8.94 -17.70
C VAL A 7 -7.33 8.00 -18.23
N LYS A 8 -6.14 8.56 -18.50
CA LYS A 8 -4.97 7.73 -18.79
C LYS A 8 -4.54 6.96 -17.54
N VAL A 9 -4.45 5.64 -17.67
CA VAL A 9 -4.02 4.72 -16.60
C VAL A 9 -2.72 3.99 -16.95
N ASN A 10 -2.14 3.37 -15.91
CA ASN A 10 -1.07 2.39 -15.99
C ASN A 10 -1.57 1.08 -15.38
N ASP A 11 -1.18 -0.07 -15.94
CA ASP A 11 -1.52 -1.37 -15.38
C ASP A 11 -0.35 -2.37 -15.41
N SER A 12 0.86 -1.90 -15.74
CA SER A 12 1.99 -2.79 -16.01
C SER A 12 3.37 -2.24 -15.65
N ASP A 13 3.55 -0.91 -15.58
CA ASP A 13 4.86 -0.31 -15.34
C ASP A 13 5.00 0.15 -13.88
N LEU A 14 5.51 -0.73 -13.02
CA LEU A 14 5.80 -0.44 -11.61
C LEU A 14 6.86 0.65 -11.45
N MET A 15 7.87 0.67 -12.32
CA MET A 15 8.99 1.59 -12.21
C MET A 15 8.56 3.03 -12.53
N MET A 16 7.75 3.20 -13.58
CA MET A 16 7.13 4.50 -13.89
C MET A 16 6.20 4.93 -12.75
N ALA A 17 5.41 4.03 -12.18
CA ALA A 17 4.51 4.36 -11.08
C ALA A 17 5.27 4.87 -9.84
N LEU A 18 6.38 4.22 -9.47
CA LEU A 18 7.26 4.68 -8.38
C LEU A 18 7.80 6.08 -8.68
N ARG A 19 8.36 6.31 -9.87
CA ARG A 19 8.91 7.62 -10.28
C ARG A 19 7.87 8.73 -10.26
N GLN A 20 6.66 8.47 -10.74
CA GLN A 20 5.59 9.46 -10.71
C GLN A 20 5.15 9.74 -9.26
N GLY A 21 5.00 8.70 -8.42
CA GLY A 21 4.57 8.85 -7.04
C GLY A 21 5.56 9.59 -6.14
N MET A 22 6.85 9.59 -6.47
CA MET A 22 7.86 10.39 -5.75
C MET A 22 7.66 11.91 -5.94
N ARG A 23 7.14 12.36 -7.08
CA ARG A 23 7.10 13.79 -7.45
C ARG A 23 6.24 14.64 -6.51
N PRO A 24 5.00 14.25 -6.15
CA PRO A 24 4.20 15.05 -5.23
C PRO A 24 4.85 15.17 -3.84
N MET A 25 5.48 14.09 -3.35
CA MET A 25 6.15 14.06 -2.04
C MET A 25 7.42 14.93 -1.97
N MET A 26 7.99 15.31 -3.11
CA MET A 26 9.13 16.23 -3.19
C MET A 26 8.70 17.69 -3.38
N THR A 27 7.40 17.97 -3.60
CA THR A 27 6.95 19.31 -3.99
C THR A 27 5.85 19.88 -3.10
N TRP A 28 4.98 19.09 -2.46
CA TRP A 28 3.82 19.59 -1.70
C TRP A 28 4.13 19.96 -0.24
N PHE A 29 4.99 20.94 -0.07
CA PHE A 29 5.31 21.54 1.23
C PHE A 29 4.76 22.96 1.33
N ASP A 30 4.35 23.36 2.53
CA ASP A 30 4.00 24.74 2.85
C ASP A 30 5.29 25.54 3.14
N THR A 31 5.75 26.27 2.13
CA THR A 31 6.95 27.13 2.22
C THR A 31 6.79 28.28 3.21
N SER A 32 5.56 28.65 3.59
CA SER A 32 5.30 29.65 4.64
C SER A 32 5.39 29.08 6.05
N ARG A 33 5.40 27.74 6.20
CA ARG A 33 5.41 27.01 7.47
C ARG A 33 6.58 26.04 7.55
N ARG A 34 7.81 26.52 7.33
CA ARG A 34 9.03 25.70 7.48
C ARG A 34 9.00 24.42 6.63
N ASN A 35 8.39 24.50 5.44
CA ASN A 35 8.17 23.33 4.57
C ASN A 35 7.46 22.19 5.31
N LEU A 36 6.38 22.50 6.04
CA LEU A 36 5.50 21.48 6.61
C LEU A 36 4.76 20.76 5.48
N PRO A 37 4.75 19.41 5.42
CA PRO A 37 3.92 18.71 4.46
C PRO A 37 2.43 19.03 4.64
N TYR A 38 1.72 19.26 3.53
CA TYR A 38 0.27 19.32 3.58
C TYR A 38 -0.33 17.94 3.94
N PHE A 39 -1.57 17.90 4.40
CA PHE A 39 -2.28 16.64 4.61
C PHE A 39 -3.43 16.47 3.61
N TYR A 40 -4.39 17.38 3.64
CA TYR A 40 -5.54 17.33 2.75
C TYR A 40 -5.21 17.89 1.37
N ASN A 41 -5.85 17.31 0.36
CA ASN A 41 -5.97 17.88 -0.97
C ASN A 41 -7.37 17.59 -1.51
N TYR A 42 -8.14 18.64 -1.79
CA TYR A 42 -9.44 18.51 -2.46
C TYR A 42 -9.41 19.19 -3.82
N ILE A 43 -9.99 18.51 -4.81
CA ILE A 43 -9.97 18.96 -6.21
C ILE A 43 -11.07 19.97 -6.51
N GLU A 44 -12.11 20.04 -5.68
CA GLU A 44 -13.22 20.97 -5.86
C GLU A 44 -13.92 21.36 -4.55
N GLY A 45 -14.88 22.28 -4.66
CA GLY A 45 -15.71 22.72 -3.54
C GLY A 45 -15.02 23.72 -2.61
N LYS A 46 -15.63 23.96 -1.44
CA LYS A 46 -15.18 24.97 -0.46
C LYS A 46 -13.81 24.66 0.17
N ARG A 47 -13.36 23.41 0.07
CA ARG A 47 -12.06 22.95 0.59
C ARG A 47 -11.00 22.81 -0.50
N TYR A 48 -11.26 23.35 -1.70
CA TYR A 48 -10.35 23.29 -2.84
C TYR A 48 -8.92 23.67 -2.46
N GLY A 49 -7.96 22.87 -2.93
CA GLY A 49 -6.54 23.06 -2.67
C GLY A 49 -6.02 22.23 -1.50
N ASN A 50 -4.82 22.58 -1.06
CA ASN A 50 -4.14 21.89 0.02
C ASN A 50 -4.40 22.54 1.39
N SER A 51 -4.49 21.72 2.44
CA SER A 51 -4.59 22.24 3.81
C SER A 51 -3.95 21.32 4.83
N HIS A 52 -3.69 21.86 6.03
CA HIS A 52 -3.09 21.12 7.13
C HIS A 52 -4.12 20.40 8.00
N HIS A 53 -3.64 19.36 8.68
CA HIS A 53 -4.31 18.72 9.81
C HIS A 53 -3.41 18.84 11.05
N GLU A 54 -4.02 19.12 12.20
CA GLU A 54 -3.32 19.36 13.47
C GLU A 54 -2.38 18.22 13.89
N SER A 55 -2.74 16.96 13.63
CA SER A 55 -1.91 15.80 13.95
C SER A 55 -1.21 15.17 12.75
N TYR A 56 -1.80 15.24 11.55
CA TYR A 56 -1.38 14.39 10.43
C TYR A 56 -0.35 15.04 9.51
N SER A 57 -0.35 16.37 9.38
CA SER A 57 0.64 17.07 8.57
C SER A 57 2.07 16.86 9.10
N ALA A 58 2.27 16.99 10.41
CA ALA A 58 3.58 16.96 11.04
C ALA A 58 4.12 15.55 11.34
N VAL A 59 3.23 14.56 11.47
CA VAL A 59 3.63 13.19 11.80
C VAL A 59 3.26 12.21 10.69
N HIS A 60 1.97 12.13 10.33
CA HIS A 60 1.46 11.09 9.44
C HIS A 60 2.03 11.24 8.01
N THR A 61 1.83 12.39 7.37
CA THR A 61 2.37 12.67 6.03
C THR A 61 3.89 12.58 6.02
N MET A 62 4.55 13.25 6.98
CA MET A 62 6.01 13.30 7.08
C MET A 62 6.62 11.89 7.15
N GLY A 63 6.13 11.04 8.06
CA GLY A 63 6.66 9.69 8.24
C GLY A 63 6.40 8.78 7.04
N ARG A 64 5.20 8.87 6.43
CA ARG A 64 4.86 8.12 5.20
C ARG A 64 5.73 8.54 4.01
N TRP A 65 5.96 9.85 3.84
CA TRP A 65 6.80 10.36 2.75
C TRP A 65 8.24 9.95 2.91
N TRP A 66 8.78 9.98 4.13
CA TRP A 66 10.13 9.50 4.38
C TRP A 66 10.27 8.03 3.98
N ASP A 67 9.38 7.15 4.48
CA ASP A 67 9.40 5.72 4.14
C ASP A 67 9.32 5.49 2.63
N ALA A 68 8.37 6.14 1.97
CA ALA A 68 8.17 6.00 0.55
C ALA A 68 9.36 6.50 -0.28
N LEU A 69 9.89 7.70 0.00
CA LEU A 69 10.99 8.30 -0.75
C LEU A 69 12.29 7.50 -0.61
N VAL A 70 12.65 7.05 0.60
CA VAL A 70 13.86 6.25 0.80
C VAL A 70 13.76 4.92 0.06
N ASN A 71 12.65 4.20 0.18
CA ASN A 71 12.51 2.90 -0.49
C ASN A 71 12.41 3.06 -2.02
N ALA A 72 11.64 4.04 -2.52
CA ALA A 72 11.48 4.27 -3.96
C ALA A 72 12.78 4.77 -4.61
N SER A 73 13.56 5.62 -3.93
CA SER A 73 14.86 6.06 -4.44
C SER A 73 15.86 4.90 -4.60
N TYR A 74 15.87 3.96 -3.65
CA TYR A 74 16.72 2.77 -3.72
C TYR A 74 16.35 1.88 -4.91
N ILE A 75 15.05 1.69 -5.15
CA ILE A 75 14.55 0.86 -6.25
C ILE A 75 14.76 1.53 -7.62
N THR A 76 14.41 2.81 -7.74
CA THR A 76 14.42 3.53 -9.02
C THR A 76 15.82 4.02 -9.42
N GLY A 77 16.72 4.16 -8.44
CA GLY A 77 18.00 4.84 -8.58
C GLY A 77 17.87 6.37 -8.71
N GLU A 78 16.68 6.95 -8.53
CA GLU A 78 16.48 8.39 -8.62
C GLU A 78 16.88 9.09 -7.32
N ALA A 79 17.66 10.16 -7.45
CA ALA A 79 18.07 10.97 -6.32
C ALA A 79 16.91 11.83 -5.81
N VAL A 80 16.68 11.77 -4.50
CA VAL A 80 15.83 12.74 -3.79
C VAL A 80 16.73 13.85 -3.27
N PRO A 81 16.42 15.15 -3.52
CA PRO A 81 17.23 16.25 -3.02
C PRO A 81 17.38 16.21 -1.49
N GLU A 82 18.58 16.44 -0.97
CA GLU A 82 18.84 16.32 0.47
C GLU A 82 18.02 17.31 1.30
N GLU A 83 17.69 18.49 0.75
CA GLU A 83 16.80 19.47 1.38
C GLU A 83 15.40 18.89 1.72
N ILE A 84 14.90 17.92 0.95
CA ILE A 84 13.63 17.25 1.23
C ILE A 84 13.77 16.38 2.48
N TYR A 85 14.88 15.65 2.60
CA TYR A 85 15.20 14.90 3.80
C TYR A 85 15.48 15.83 4.99
N GLU A 86 16.13 16.97 4.82
CA GLU A 86 16.33 17.92 5.91
C GLU A 86 14.99 18.47 6.45
N ASN A 87 14.05 18.82 5.55
CA ASN A 87 12.72 19.30 5.92
C ASN A 87 11.93 18.25 6.70
N LEU A 88 11.85 17.03 6.18
CA LEU A 88 11.13 15.96 6.87
C LEU A 88 11.80 15.59 8.21
N ARG A 89 13.15 15.70 8.29
CA ARG A 89 13.92 15.34 9.49
C ARG A 89 13.61 16.34 10.59
N TYR A 90 13.59 17.62 10.24
CA TYR A 90 13.22 18.68 11.17
C TYR A 90 11.88 18.35 11.86
N TRP A 91 10.84 18.04 11.08
CA TRP A 91 9.53 17.72 11.63
C TRP A 91 9.52 16.41 12.45
N ALA A 92 10.24 15.37 12.02
CA ALA A 92 10.36 14.12 12.77
C ALA A 92 10.91 14.29 14.20
N PHE A 93 11.82 15.24 14.42
CA PHE A 93 12.34 15.54 15.75
C PHE A 93 11.56 16.65 16.46
N HIS A 94 11.08 17.65 15.73
CA HIS A 94 10.38 18.80 16.31
C HIS A 94 9.08 18.41 17.01
N ILE A 95 8.34 17.42 16.50
CA ILE A 95 7.14 16.89 17.16
C ILE A 95 7.43 16.25 18.52
N PHE A 96 8.68 15.93 18.84
CA PHE A 96 9.12 15.43 20.15
C PHE A 96 9.76 16.51 21.03
N ASP A 97 9.88 17.75 20.55
CA ASP A 97 10.38 18.90 21.32
C ASP A 97 9.29 19.41 22.27
N ASN A 98 8.89 18.54 23.19
CA ASN A 98 7.85 18.78 24.15
C ASN A 98 8.05 17.90 25.40
N LYS A 99 7.49 18.32 26.53
CA LYS A 99 7.65 17.61 27.82
C LYS A 99 6.93 16.26 27.90
N THR A 100 6.05 15.94 26.95
CA THR A 100 5.19 14.74 27.02
C THR A 100 5.89 13.48 26.50
N GLY A 101 7.04 13.64 25.84
CA GLY A 101 7.84 12.55 25.28
C GLY A 101 7.17 11.79 24.14
N MET A 102 6.07 12.30 23.59
CA MET A 102 5.33 11.70 22.48
C MET A 102 5.20 12.68 21.31
N PRO A 103 4.91 12.21 20.08
CA PRO A 103 4.57 13.08 18.96
C PRO A 103 3.43 14.03 19.31
N ALA A 104 3.73 15.32 19.40
CA ALA A 104 2.75 16.36 19.70
C ALA A 104 1.96 16.76 18.45
N ASN A 105 0.66 17.00 18.62
CA ASN A 105 -0.15 17.72 17.66
C ASN A 105 0.28 19.20 17.60
N LEU A 106 -0.16 19.90 16.56
CA LEU A 106 0.07 21.33 16.35
C LEU A 106 -1.22 22.13 16.52
N ASP A 107 -1.11 23.32 17.12
CA ASP A 107 -2.15 24.36 16.99
C ASP A 107 -2.07 24.94 15.57
N LEU A 108 -3.14 24.87 14.78
CA LEU A 108 -3.11 25.34 13.37
C LEU A 108 -3.12 26.88 13.20
N ASN A 109 -3.23 27.66 14.27
CA ASN A 109 -3.06 29.10 14.23
C ASN A 109 -1.59 29.47 14.46
N THR A 110 -0.99 28.91 15.52
CA THR A 110 0.39 29.25 15.94
C THR A 110 1.45 28.33 15.34
N PHE A 111 1.07 27.10 14.99
CA PHE A 111 1.93 25.98 14.58
C PHE A 111 2.92 25.55 15.68
N GLU A 112 2.57 25.84 16.93
CA GLU A 112 3.30 25.38 18.10
C GLU A 112 2.77 24.02 18.57
N ALA A 113 3.65 23.23 19.17
CA ALA A 113 3.31 21.93 19.74
C ALA A 113 2.33 22.06 20.91
N VAL A 114 1.26 21.26 20.88
CA VAL A 114 0.33 21.11 22.00
C VAL A 114 0.59 19.80 22.73
N PRO A 115 0.38 19.70 24.06
CA PRO A 115 0.62 18.48 24.85
C PRO A 115 -0.48 17.42 24.64
N LEU A 116 -0.76 17.10 23.38
CA LEU A 116 -1.76 16.16 22.92
C LEU A 116 -1.12 15.29 21.84
N CYS A 117 -1.13 13.98 22.04
CA CYS A 117 -0.61 13.01 21.09
C CYS A 117 -1.75 12.23 20.44
N ASP A 118 -1.78 12.21 19.11
CA ASP A 118 -2.61 11.29 18.36
C ASP A 118 -1.93 9.91 18.27
N LEU A 119 -2.46 8.91 18.99
CA LEU A 119 -1.93 7.54 19.00
C LEU A 119 -2.02 6.86 17.64
N HIS A 120 -2.81 7.41 16.71
CA HIS A 120 -2.84 6.95 15.32
C HIS A 120 -1.47 7.09 14.63
N ASN A 121 -0.67 8.07 15.05
CA ASN A 121 0.59 8.46 14.40
C ASN A 121 1.83 7.66 14.84
N LEU A 122 1.68 6.70 15.76
CA LEU A 122 2.83 5.94 16.28
C LEU A 122 3.57 5.19 15.15
N ARG A 123 2.82 4.65 14.19
CA ARG A 123 3.35 3.93 13.03
C ARG A 123 4.24 4.86 12.18
N GLU A 124 3.75 6.03 11.83
CA GLU A 124 4.42 6.99 10.96
C GLU A 124 5.63 7.63 11.62
N ALA A 125 5.55 7.92 12.92
CA ALA A 125 6.71 8.37 13.68
C ALA A 125 7.85 7.33 13.63
N LEU A 126 7.52 6.04 13.75
CA LEU A 126 8.53 4.98 13.67
C LEU A 126 9.04 4.75 12.25
N TYR A 127 8.19 4.93 11.24
CA TYR A 127 8.62 4.91 9.83
C TYR A 127 9.71 5.96 9.57
N ALA A 128 9.54 7.20 10.06
CA ALA A 128 10.55 8.23 9.90
C ALA A 128 11.92 7.79 10.44
N PHE A 129 11.98 7.28 11.68
CA PHE A 129 13.25 6.83 12.27
C PHE A 129 13.81 5.58 11.59
N THR A 130 12.96 4.62 11.22
CA THR A 130 13.36 3.40 10.50
C THR A 130 14.06 3.77 9.20
N SER A 131 13.49 4.70 8.45
CA SER A 131 14.00 5.07 7.15
C SER A 131 15.20 6.03 7.23
N MET A 132 15.36 6.80 8.31
CA MET A 132 16.62 7.48 8.63
C MET A 132 17.75 6.47 8.88
N ILE A 133 17.48 5.42 9.65
CA ILE A 133 18.46 4.35 9.94
C ILE A 133 18.82 3.59 8.66
N LYS A 134 17.85 3.32 7.78
CA LYS A 134 18.09 2.72 6.47
C LYS A 134 19.02 3.58 5.60
N LYS A 135 18.77 4.89 5.52
CA LYS A 135 19.60 5.84 4.73
C LYS A 135 20.98 6.03 5.36
N ASN A 136 21.07 6.06 6.69
CA ASN A 136 22.32 6.18 7.44
C ASN A 136 22.30 5.27 8.68
N PRO A 137 22.89 4.06 8.58
CA PRO A 137 22.96 3.12 9.71
C PRO A 137 23.72 3.63 10.94
N ALA A 138 24.49 4.71 10.81
CA ALA A 138 25.21 5.36 11.92
C ALA A 138 24.41 6.49 12.61
N ASP A 139 23.16 6.74 12.21
CA ASP A 139 22.31 7.77 12.81
C ASP A 139 21.84 7.38 14.22
N ASN A 140 22.65 7.71 15.22
CA ASN A 140 22.37 7.39 16.62
C ASN A 140 21.15 8.14 17.16
N GLN A 141 20.87 9.35 16.65
CA GLN A 141 19.73 10.14 17.09
C GLN A 141 18.41 9.47 16.68
N ALA A 142 18.33 8.97 15.44
CA ALA A 142 17.17 8.21 14.98
C ALA A 142 16.98 6.90 15.77
N LYS A 143 18.09 6.19 16.06
CA LYS A 143 18.07 4.97 16.89
C LYS A 143 17.57 5.22 18.32
N GLU A 144 18.04 6.30 18.94
CA GLU A 144 17.60 6.71 20.28
C GLU A 144 16.10 7.01 20.32
N MET A 145 15.59 7.71 19.31
CA MET A 145 14.17 8.03 19.22
C MET A 145 13.28 6.83 18.89
N ALA A 146 13.72 5.91 18.03
CA ALA A 146 13.02 4.65 17.79
C ALA A 146 12.91 3.82 19.09
N LEU A 147 14.02 3.69 19.82
CA LEU A 147 14.05 3.04 21.14
C LEU A 147 13.17 3.77 22.16
N HIS A 148 13.16 5.10 22.14
CA HIS A 148 12.31 5.91 22.99
C HIS A 148 10.84 5.63 22.75
N LEU A 149 10.39 5.63 21.49
CA LEU A 149 9.00 5.35 21.15
C LEU A 149 8.59 3.93 21.59
N ILE A 150 9.45 2.93 21.40
CA ILE A 150 9.23 1.56 21.90
C ILE A 150 9.05 1.56 23.42
N ARG A 151 9.91 2.26 24.17
CA ARG A 151 9.79 2.36 25.64
C ARG A 151 8.50 3.05 26.09
N MET A 152 8.07 4.09 25.38
CA MET A 152 6.81 4.77 25.67
C MET A 152 5.62 3.83 25.49
N VAL A 153 5.58 3.09 24.38
CA VAL A 153 4.54 2.07 24.15
C VAL A 153 4.62 0.96 25.19
N ASP A 154 5.81 0.49 25.57
CA ASP A 154 5.96 -0.53 26.62
C ASP A 154 5.45 -0.08 27.99
N THR A 155 5.62 1.20 28.30
CA THR A 155 5.20 1.76 29.59
C THR A 155 3.68 1.90 29.64
N TYR A 156 3.09 2.47 28.58
CA TYR A 156 1.71 2.96 28.63
C TYR A 156 0.70 2.11 27.84
N ALA A 157 1.13 1.15 27.01
CA ALA A 157 0.21 0.18 26.45
C ALA A 157 -0.22 -0.85 27.50
N ASP A 158 -1.49 -1.22 27.45
CA ASP A 158 -2.01 -2.42 28.11
C ASP A 158 -2.05 -3.56 27.07
N PHE A 159 -1.09 -4.48 27.16
CA PHE A 159 -0.99 -5.63 26.26
C PHE A 159 -2.07 -6.69 26.51
N GLU A 160 -2.82 -6.61 27.61
CA GLU A 160 -3.93 -7.54 27.83
C GLU A 160 -5.19 -7.09 27.09
N THR A 161 -5.50 -5.79 27.16
CA THR A 161 -6.73 -5.22 26.58
C THR A 161 -6.52 -4.53 25.23
N GLY A 162 -5.29 -4.21 24.86
CA GLY A 162 -4.98 -3.37 23.69
C GLY A 162 -5.23 -1.87 23.91
N GLY A 163 -5.54 -1.46 25.14
CA GLY A 163 -5.79 -0.07 25.50
C GLY A 163 -4.52 0.74 25.81
N TRP A 164 -4.71 2.04 26.06
CA TRP A 164 -3.67 2.94 26.54
C TRP A 164 -3.95 3.37 27.98
N LYS A 165 -2.91 3.40 28.82
CA LYS A 165 -2.98 3.81 30.24
C LYS A 165 -3.04 5.34 30.37
N THR A 166 -4.09 5.95 29.82
CA THR A 166 -4.25 7.41 29.69
C THR A 166 -4.04 8.17 31.00
N LYS A 167 -4.65 7.72 32.11
CA LYS A 167 -4.47 8.38 33.41
C LYS A 167 -3.03 8.34 33.92
N GLN A 168 -2.35 7.22 33.70
CA GLN A 168 -0.95 7.08 34.08
C GLN A 168 -0.08 8.00 33.23
N TYR A 169 -0.28 8.00 31.90
CA TYR A 169 0.44 8.87 30.98
C TYR A 169 0.25 10.38 31.30
N GLU A 170 -0.98 10.80 31.61
CA GLU A 170 -1.26 12.18 32.00
C GLU A 170 -0.57 12.57 33.31
N ASN A 171 -0.54 11.68 34.31
CA ASN A 171 0.15 11.93 35.58
C ASN A 171 1.67 11.98 35.42
N ASP A 172 2.24 11.05 34.65
CA ASP A 172 3.69 10.88 34.52
C ASP A 172 4.30 11.93 33.58
N CYS A 173 3.59 12.34 32.53
CA CYS A 173 4.12 13.19 31.44
C CYS A 173 3.37 14.53 31.26
N GLY A 174 2.20 14.71 31.89
CA GLY A 174 1.36 15.90 31.72
C GLY A 174 0.78 16.07 30.31
N GLY A 175 0.78 14.99 29.51
CA GLY A 175 0.26 14.95 28.15
C GLY A 175 -1.08 14.21 28.07
N LYS A 176 -1.88 14.53 27.05
CA LYS A 176 -3.12 13.82 26.72
C LYS A 176 -2.96 13.00 25.46
N VAL A 177 -3.84 12.02 25.27
CA VAL A 177 -3.89 11.20 24.05
C VAL A 177 -5.25 11.27 23.39
N MET A 178 -5.26 11.13 22.06
CA MET A 178 -6.45 11.00 21.23
C MET A 178 -6.21 9.98 20.11
N CYS A 179 -7.25 9.73 19.30
CA CYS A 179 -7.14 9.04 18.02
C CYS A 179 -8.00 9.79 17.00
N GLY A 180 -7.38 10.50 16.04
CA GLY A 180 -8.11 11.32 15.07
C GLY A 180 -8.89 10.51 14.03
N ALA A 181 -8.59 9.21 13.90
CA ALA A 181 -9.21 8.31 12.93
C ALA A 181 -10.43 7.56 13.50
N SER A 182 -10.94 7.99 14.65
CA SER A 182 -11.98 7.29 15.40
C SER A 182 -12.89 8.30 16.10
N ASP A 183 -14.19 8.02 16.16
CA ASP A 183 -15.10 8.83 16.97
C ASP A 183 -14.95 8.49 18.46
N SER A 184 -15.62 9.24 19.34
CA SER A 184 -15.51 9.07 20.79
C SER A 184 -15.87 7.67 21.31
N SER A 185 -16.64 6.88 20.56
CA SER A 185 -16.94 5.48 20.88
C SER A 185 -15.84 4.49 20.44
N GLU A 186 -14.89 4.94 19.62
CA GLU A 186 -13.84 4.15 18.98
C GLU A 186 -12.40 4.59 19.33
N ILE A 187 -12.20 5.71 20.07
CA ILE A 187 -10.90 6.39 20.29
C ILE A 187 -9.74 5.46 20.73
N TYR A 188 -10.03 4.27 21.27
CA TYR A 188 -9.01 3.29 21.70
C TYR A 188 -9.19 1.91 21.09
N ARG A 189 -9.82 1.79 19.92
CA ARG A 189 -9.81 0.52 19.19
C ARG A 189 -8.36 0.15 18.87
N PHE A 190 -8.04 -1.12 19.11
CA PHE A 190 -6.68 -1.63 19.00
C PHE A 190 -6.11 -1.37 17.60
N SER A 191 -6.85 -1.68 16.56
CA SER A 191 -6.52 -1.39 15.16
C SER A 191 -6.26 0.10 14.90
N SER A 192 -7.08 1.01 15.43
CA SER A 192 -6.92 2.46 15.20
C SER A 192 -5.66 3.04 15.85
N THR A 193 -5.00 2.29 16.73
CA THR A 193 -3.84 2.77 17.50
C THR A 193 -2.68 1.76 17.42
N LEU A 194 -2.57 0.85 18.39
CA LEU A 194 -1.43 -0.05 18.57
C LEU A 194 -1.34 -1.16 17.50
N GLY A 195 -2.44 -1.56 16.88
CA GLY A 195 -2.46 -2.61 15.86
C GLY A 195 -1.67 -2.23 14.61
N ARG A 196 -1.89 -1.01 14.10
CA ARG A 196 -1.14 -0.43 12.96
C ARG A 196 0.36 -0.32 13.23
N TYR A 197 0.76 -0.23 14.50
CA TYR A 197 2.16 -0.09 14.91
C TYR A 197 2.98 -1.37 14.69
N ILE A 198 2.34 -2.55 14.65
CA ILE A 198 3.00 -3.86 14.49
C ILE A 198 3.89 -3.88 13.24
N GLY A 199 3.35 -3.44 12.10
CA GLY A 199 4.09 -3.44 10.84
C GLY A 199 5.33 -2.55 10.88
N ALA A 200 5.26 -1.39 11.55
CA ALA A 200 6.42 -0.51 11.69
C ALA A 200 7.52 -1.11 12.56
N LEU A 201 7.17 -1.86 13.62
CA LEU A 201 8.16 -2.59 14.43
C LEU A 201 8.87 -3.68 13.62
N VAL A 202 8.13 -4.39 12.76
CA VAL A 202 8.71 -5.41 11.86
C VAL A 202 9.65 -4.76 10.84
N ARG A 203 9.24 -3.65 10.22
CA ARG A 203 10.10 -2.90 9.29
C ARG A 203 11.35 -2.37 9.98
N LEU A 204 11.24 -1.83 11.19
CA LEU A 204 12.39 -1.42 11.99
C LEU A 204 13.34 -2.58 12.24
N TYR A 205 12.84 -3.75 12.66
CA TYR A 205 13.67 -4.92 12.94
C TYR A 205 14.43 -5.41 11.70
N ARG A 206 13.82 -5.34 10.51
CA ARG A 206 14.47 -5.70 9.24
C ARG A 206 15.65 -4.79 8.91
N GLU A 207 15.54 -3.49 9.19
CA GLU A 207 16.60 -2.51 8.91
C GLU A 207 17.65 -2.43 10.04
N TRP A 208 17.21 -2.59 11.29
CA TRP A 208 18.04 -2.60 12.49
C TRP A 208 17.54 -3.71 13.42
N PRO A 209 18.19 -4.89 13.44
CA PRO A 209 17.78 -6.07 14.22
C PRO A 209 17.76 -5.86 15.74
N LEU A 210 16.78 -5.09 16.20
CA LEU A 210 16.61 -4.61 17.57
C LEU A 210 15.66 -5.55 18.32
N PRO A 211 16.14 -6.36 19.29
CA PRO A 211 15.30 -7.35 19.97
C PRO A 211 14.04 -6.78 20.63
N GLN A 212 14.11 -5.54 21.12
CA GLN A 212 12.99 -4.82 21.73
C GLN A 212 11.83 -4.61 20.73
N ALA A 213 12.14 -4.26 19.49
CA ALA A 213 11.13 -4.06 18.45
C ALA A 213 10.40 -5.38 18.13
N LEU A 214 11.16 -6.47 17.94
CA LEU A 214 10.59 -7.78 17.67
C LEU A 214 9.74 -8.29 18.85
N SER A 215 10.24 -8.15 20.08
CA SER A 215 9.52 -8.54 21.29
C SER A 215 8.19 -7.79 21.45
N GLN A 216 8.17 -6.49 21.18
CA GLN A 216 6.95 -5.69 21.23
C GLN A 216 5.97 -6.07 20.10
N ALA A 217 6.45 -6.32 18.88
CA ALA A 217 5.60 -6.76 17.77
C ALA A 217 4.90 -8.10 18.08
N ILE A 218 5.62 -9.05 18.70
CA ILE A 218 5.06 -10.33 19.14
C ILE A 218 3.98 -10.12 20.22
N ARG A 219 4.23 -9.28 21.22
CA ARG A 219 3.24 -9.00 22.28
C ARG A 219 1.99 -8.32 21.73
N LEU A 220 2.14 -7.34 20.84
CA LEU A 220 1.01 -6.68 20.19
C LEU A 220 0.23 -7.65 19.29
N THR A 221 0.89 -8.56 18.58
CA THR A 221 0.21 -9.59 17.78
C THR A 221 -0.59 -10.56 18.65
N LYS A 222 -0.06 -10.96 19.82
CA LYS A 222 -0.83 -11.75 20.80
C LYS A 222 -2.06 -10.99 21.31
N THR A 223 -1.90 -9.68 21.54
CA THR A 223 -3.02 -8.80 21.91
C THR A 223 -4.07 -8.78 20.80
N CYS A 224 -3.64 -8.58 19.55
CA CYS A 224 -4.46 -8.58 18.35
C CYS A 224 -5.37 -9.82 18.26
N PHE A 225 -4.80 -11.02 18.44
CA PHE A 225 -5.56 -12.28 18.38
C PHE A 225 -6.61 -12.42 19.48
N ARG A 226 -6.37 -11.79 20.63
CA ARG A 226 -7.29 -11.81 21.77
C ARG A 226 -8.44 -10.82 21.63
N VAL A 227 -8.19 -9.64 21.07
CA VAL A 227 -9.15 -8.53 21.13
C VAL A 227 -9.81 -8.19 19.79
N MET A 228 -9.24 -8.66 18.67
CA MET A 228 -9.66 -8.25 17.33
C MET A 228 -9.69 -9.43 16.34
N LEU A 229 -8.54 -10.03 16.03
CA LEU A 229 -8.39 -11.01 14.95
C LEU A 229 -8.69 -12.43 15.45
N ARG A 230 -9.98 -12.77 15.45
CA ARG A 230 -10.55 -14.06 15.87
C ARG A 230 -10.08 -15.23 15.00
N GLU A 231 -10.23 -16.44 15.54
CA GLU A 231 -9.83 -17.70 14.87
C GLU A 231 -10.56 -17.94 13.56
N ASP A 232 -11.84 -17.57 13.52
CA ASP A 232 -12.67 -17.68 12.32
C ASP A 232 -12.32 -16.63 11.24
N GLY A 233 -11.52 -15.61 11.57
CA GLY A 233 -11.19 -14.53 10.65
C GLY A 233 -12.37 -13.62 10.25
N GLY A 234 -13.53 -13.74 10.91
CA GLY A 234 -14.71 -12.94 10.56
C GLY A 234 -14.49 -11.45 10.82
N PHE A 235 -14.89 -10.61 9.85
CA PHE A 235 -14.86 -9.16 10.01
C PHE A 235 -16.01 -8.67 10.90
N ASP A 236 -15.73 -7.68 11.74
CA ASP A 236 -16.71 -7.03 12.61
C ASP A 236 -16.27 -5.58 12.84
N ALA A 237 -17.00 -4.63 12.25
CA ALA A 237 -16.65 -3.22 12.33
C ALA A 237 -16.61 -2.68 13.77
N ASP A 238 -17.38 -3.27 14.70
CA ASP A 238 -17.37 -2.88 16.10
C ASP A 238 -16.17 -3.44 16.85
N LEU A 239 -15.47 -4.46 16.36
CA LEU A 239 -14.21 -4.93 16.94
C LEU A 239 -12.99 -4.27 16.28
N PHE A 240 -13.02 -4.15 14.96
CA PHE A 240 -11.90 -3.75 14.11
C PHE A 240 -11.81 -2.23 13.88
N ALA A 241 -12.79 -1.44 14.30
CA ALA A 241 -12.99 -0.03 13.95
C ALA A 241 -13.55 0.21 12.54
N LYS A 242 -14.34 1.28 12.42
CA LYS A 242 -15.04 1.64 11.18
C LYS A 242 -14.14 2.29 10.13
N HIS A 243 -13.02 2.90 10.54
CA HIS A 243 -11.97 3.34 9.61
C HIS A 243 -11.15 2.15 9.13
N ILE A 244 -11.43 1.65 7.93
CA ILE A 244 -11.00 0.34 7.46
C ILE A 244 -9.48 0.26 7.25
N HIS A 245 -8.81 1.36 6.91
CA HIS A 245 -7.35 1.40 6.83
C HIS A 245 -6.69 0.90 8.13
N SER A 246 -7.28 1.20 9.29
CA SER A 246 -6.75 0.73 10.58
C SER A 246 -6.76 -0.78 10.70
N THR A 247 -7.80 -1.40 10.15
CA THR A 247 -7.94 -2.85 10.05
C THR A 247 -6.89 -3.42 9.12
N THR A 248 -6.86 -2.96 7.86
CA THR A 248 -5.97 -3.52 6.84
C THR A 248 -4.51 -3.39 7.22
N SER A 249 -4.10 -2.25 7.78
CA SER A 249 -2.71 -2.06 8.22
C SER A 249 -2.34 -2.95 9.40
N THR A 250 -3.28 -3.26 10.30
CA THR A 250 -3.04 -4.22 11.37
C THR A 250 -2.87 -5.63 10.81
N ILE A 251 -3.75 -6.04 9.88
CA ILE A 251 -3.65 -7.35 9.21
C ILE A 251 -2.32 -7.49 8.45
N SER A 252 -1.93 -6.46 7.68
CA SER A 252 -0.64 -6.40 6.99
C SER A 252 0.53 -6.53 7.96
N GLY A 253 0.54 -5.77 9.07
CA GLY A 253 1.58 -5.85 10.08
C GLY A 253 1.72 -7.23 10.73
N VAL A 254 0.59 -7.89 11.01
CA VAL A 254 0.57 -9.27 11.51
C VAL A 254 1.12 -10.25 10.47
N ALA A 255 0.73 -10.10 9.20
CA ALA A 255 1.24 -10.92 8.10
C ALA A 255 2.77 -10.78 7.94
N MET A 256 3.29 -9.55 8.01
CA MET A 256 4.73 -9.29 7.97
C MET A 256 5.48 -9.95 9.13
N LEU A 257 4.90 -9.95 10.34
CA LEU A 257 5.51 -10.62 11.48
C LEU A 257 5.53 -12.15 11.28
N GLY A 258 4.42 -12.72 10.81
CA GLY A 258 4.33 -14.14 10.48
C GLY A 258 5.36 -14.56 9.42
N ASP A 259 5.51 -13.75 8.36
CA ASP A 259 6.53 -13.96 7.34
C ASP A 259 7.96 -13.86 7.91
N LEU A 260 8.25 -12.82 8.70
CA LEU A 260 9.56 -12.62 9.33
C LEU A 260 9.97 -13.79 10.23
N LEU A 261 9.01 -14.35 10.98
CA LEU A 261 9.25 -15.47 11.91
C LEU A 261 9.15 -16.84 11.25
N HIS A 262 8.70 -16.90 9.99
CA HIS A 262 8.25 -18.12 9.34
C HIS A 262 7.20 -18.89 10.18
N ASP A 263 6.34 -18.15 10.88
CA ASP A 263 5.32 -18.70 11.77
C ASP A 263 4.03 -18.96 11.02
N ARG A 264 3.78 -20.25 10.75
CA ARG A 264 2.58 -20.68 10.01
C ARG A 264 1.29 -20.40 10.77
N GLN A 265 1.28 -20.44 12.10
CA GLN A 265 0.05 -20.20 12.87
C GLN A 265 -0.40 -18.74 12.76
N ILE A 266 0.55 -17.80 12.76
CA ILE A 266 0.25 -16.38 12.54
C ILE A 266 -0.30 -16.17 11.13
N LEU A 267 0.34 -16.76 10.12
CA LEU A 267 -0.07 -16.62 8.72
C LEU A 267 -1.43 -17.27 8.45
N ASP A 268 -1.72 -18.42 9.07
CA ASP A 268 -3.02 -19.09 8.94
C ASP A 268 -4.15 -18.27 9.56
N ARG A 269 -3.85 -17.50 10.62
CA ARG A 269 -4.80 -16.53 11.18
C ARG A 269 -5.12 -15.41 10.20
N VAL A 270 -4.12 -14.88 9.51
CA VAL A 270 -4.31 -13.88 8.45
C VAL A 270 -5.09 -14.49 7.28
N ARG A 271 -4.74 -15.71 6.86
CA ARG A 271 -5.43 -16.43 5.79
C ARG A 271 -6.93 -16.62 6.11
N SER A 272 -7.26 -16.97 7.34
CA SER A 272 -8.65 -17.13 7.79
C SER A 272 -9.45 -15.82 7.64
N PHE A 273 -8.81 -14.65 7.83
CA PHE A 273 -9.44 -13.36 7.55
C PHE A 273 -9.69 -13.14 6.05
N PHE A 274 -8.76 -13.54 5.19
CA PHE A 274 -8.98 -13.50 3.74
C PHE A 274 -10.13 -14.40 3.30
N GLU A 275 -10.29 -15.56 3.93
CA GLU A 275 -11.36 -16.51 3.62
C GLU A 275 -12.74 -16.03 4.10
N ASN A 276 -12.82 -15.39 5.28
CA ASN A 276 -14.12 -15.16 5.94
C ASN A 276 -14.47 -13.69 6.22
N GLY A 277 -13.51 -12.77 6.18
CA GLY A 277 -13.71 -11.35 6.51
C GLY A 277 -13.43 -10.37 5.36
N PHE A 278 -12.59 -10.75 4.40
CA PHE A 278 -12.13 -9.86 3.33
C PHE A 278 -13.27 -9.29 2.47
N HIS A 279 -14.23 -10.12 2.05
CA HIS A 279 -15.30 -9.72 1.15
C HIS A 279 -16.33 -8.76 1.78
N GLU A 280 -16.32 -8.60 3.10
CA GLU A 280 -17.14 -7.60 3.80
C GLU A 280 -16.64 -6.15 3.58
N ILE A 281 -15.37 -6.00 3.17
CA ILE A 281 -14.71 -4.69 3.04
C ILE A 281 -14.04 -4.47 1.68
N ALA A 282 -13.79 -5.52 0.90
CA ALA A 282 -12.97 -5.46 -0.30
C ALA A 282 -13.43 -6.43 -1.40
N LEU A 283 -12.85 -6.24 -2.59
CA LEU A 283 -13.03 -7.08 -3.77
C LEU A 283 -11.68 -7.59 -4.28
N ASP A 284 -11.66 -8.74 -4.95
CA ASP A 284 -10.44 -9.47 -5.32
C ASP A 284 -9.46 -8.68 -6.21
N PHE A 285 -9.95 -7.71 -6.97
CA PHE A 285 -9.10 -6.83 -7.77
C PHE A 285 -8.49 -5.67 -6.99
N GLY A 286 -8.67 -5.64 -5.67
CA GLY A 286 -7.97 -4.78 -4.74
C GLY A 286 -8.76 -3.59 -4.21
N TRP A 287 -9.90 -3.24 -4.81
CA TRP A 287 -10.74 -2.18 -4.25
C TRP A 287 -11.18 -2.54 -2.82
N CYS A 288 -11.07 -1.59 -1.91
CA CYS A 288 -11.41 -1.74 -0.50
C CYS A 288 -12.02 -0.43 0.00
N LEU A 289 -13.17 -0.53 0.67
CA LEU A 289 -13.91 0.61 1.20
C LEU A 289 -13.07 1.39 2.23
N GLU A 290 -13.13 2.72 2.20
CA GLU A 290 -12.39 3.56 3.16
C GLU A 290 -12.97 3.47 4.58
N ASN A 291 -14.30 3.55 4.68
CA ASN A 291 -14.99 3.60 5.96
C ASN A 291 -16.29 2.79 5.96
N ALA A 292 -16.49 1.96 6.98
CA ALA A 292 -17.74 1.25 7.20
C ALA A 292 -18.95 2.20 7.41
N LYS A 293 -18.71 3.48 7.78
CA LYS A 293 -19.76 4.52 7.92
C LYS A 293 -20.26 5.09 6.61
N ARG A 294 -19.74 4.65 5.45
CA ARG A 294 -20.21 5.08 4.12
C ARG A 294 -21.19 4.05 3.56
N PRO A 295 -22.50 4.07 3.89
CA PRO A 295 -23.44 3.08 3.36
C PRO A 295 -23.75 3.31 1.87
N ASP A 296 -23.71 4.57 1.41
CA ASP A 296 -24.34 4.98 0.15
C ASP A 296 -23.36 5.15 -1.03
N ASP A 297 -22.06 4.97 -0.80
CA ASP A 297 -21.02 5.11 -1.83
C ASP A 297 -19.96 4.01 -1.80
N LEU A 298 -19.16 3.98 -2.87
CA LEU A 298 -18.08 3.01 -3.09
C LEU A 298 -16.70 3.67 -3.01
N VAL A 299 -16.55 4.74 -2.23
CA VAL A 299 -15.27 5.43 -2.08
C VAL A 299 -14.31 4.54 -1.29
N GLY A 300 -13.23 4.12 -1.93
CA GLY A 300 -12.16 3.33 -1.33
C GLY A 300 -10.98 4.17 -0.85
N GLU A 301 -9.92 3.52 -0.41
CA GLU A 301 -8.64 4.14 -0.05
C GLU A 301 -7.47 3.27 -0.52
N ILE A 302 -6.46 3.88 -1.16
CA ILE A 302 -5.33 3.11 -1.70
C ILE A 302 -4.43 2.50 -0.63
N ASN A 303 -4.33 3.09 0.55
CA ASN A 303 -3.62 2.45 1.66
C ASN A 303 -4.21 1.07 1.97
N ASN A 304 -5.53 0.94 1.94
CA ASN A 304 -6.23 -0.31 2.25
C ASN A 304 -5.87 -1.40 1.22
N THR A 305 -5.90 -1.04 -0.05
CA THR A 305 -5.47 -1.92 -1.14
C THR A 305 -4.03 -2.36 -0.98
N CYS A 306 -3.12 -1.42 -0.71
CA CYS A 306 -1.70 -1.73 -0.54
C CYS A 306 -1.45 -2.61 0.69
N ASP A 307 -2.11 -2.37 1.82
CA ASP A 307 -1.99 -3.20 3.02
C ASP A 307 -2.46 -4.65 2.77
N LEU A 308 -3.63 -4.82 2.12
CA LEU A 308 -4.15 -6.15 1.78
C LEU A 308 -3.25 -6.86 0.77
N MET A 309 -2.75 -6.14 -0.24
CA MET A 309 -1.75 -6.64 -1.18
C MET A 309 -0.47 -7.08 -0.45
N GLU A 310 0.06 -6.30 0.49
CA GLU A 310 1.24 -6.66 1.29
C GLU A 310 1.02 -7.93 2.10
N ALA A 311 -0.17 -8.12 2.68
CA ALA A 311 -0.53 -9.37 3.35
C ALA A 311 -0.57 -10.56 2.36
N CYS A 312 -1.13 -10.37 1.17
CA CYS A 312 -1.10 -11.37 0.10
C CYS A 312 0.33 -11.75 -0.32
N LEU A 313 1.25 -10.77 -0.41
CA LEU A 313 2.66 -11.03 -0.71
C LEU A 313 3.33 -11.89 0.37
N CYS A 314 3.00 -11.67 1.64
CA CYS A 314 3.48 -12.48 2.77
C CYS A 314 2.94 -13.92 2.70
N LEU A 315 1.64 -14.09 2.45
CA LEU A 315 1.01 -15.41 2.29
C LEU A 315 1.58 -16.17 1.08
N GLY A 316 1.78 -15.47 -0.04
CA GLY A 316 2.40 -16.00 -1.25
C GLY A 316 3.81 -16.54 -0.99
N ARG A 317 4.66 -15.74 -0.32
CA ARG A 317 6.02 -16.16 0.06
C ARG A 317 6.01 -17.37 1.00
N ALA A 318 5.00 -17.48 1.86
CA ALA A 318 4.84 -18.61 2.77
C ALA A 318 4.31 -19.89 2.09
N GLY A 319 4.13 -19.90 0.77
CA GLY A 319 3.70 -21.08 0.03
C GLY A 319 2.19 -21.18 -0.19
N TYR A 320 1.45 -20.08 -0.11
CA TYR A 320 0.08 -19.97 -0.60
C TYR A 320 0.05 -19.22 -1.94
N PRO A 321 0.44 -19.87 -3.06
CA PRO A 321 0.72 -19.20 -4.33
C PRO A 321 -0.48 -18.43 -4.93
N GLU A 322 -1.71 -18.81 -4.59
CA GLU A 322 -2.93 -18.10 -4.96
C GLU A 322 -2.94 -16.64 -4.48
N TYR A 323 -2.26 -16.32 -3.37
CA TYR A 323 -2.16 -14.95 -2.89
C TYR A 323 -1.16 -14.10 -3.68
N TYR A 324 -0.17 -14.71 -4.35
CA TYR A 324 0.62 -13.96 -5.35
C TYR A 324 -0.23 -13.63 -6.58
N ASP A 325 -1.13 -14.52 -7.00
CA ASP A 325 -2.08 -14.22 -8.07
C ASP A 325 -3.02 -13.07 -7.69
N MET A 326 -3.56 -13.12 -6.47
CA MET A 326 -4.40 -12.06 -5.93
C MET A 326 -3.63 -10.73 -5.83
N ALA A 327 -2.40 -10.72 -5.32
CA ALA A 327 -1.57 -9.52 -5.25
C ALA A 327 -1.31 -8.90 -6.65
N ASP A 328 -0.95 -9.73 -7.64
CA ASP A 328 -0.79 -9.30 -9.03
C ASP A 328 -2.08 -8.65 -9.56
N ARG A 329 -3.24 -9.26 -9.29
CA ARG A 329 -4.56 -8.71 -9.62
C ARG A 329 -4.85 -7.38 -8.93
N MET A 330 -4.53 -7.24 -7.65
CA MET A 330 -4.70 -5.98 -6.90
C MET A 330 -3.86 -4.84 -7.47
N ILE A 331 -2.62 -5.15 -7.84
CA ILE A 331 -1.70 -4.17 -8.43
C ILE A 331 -2.26 -3.65 -9.76
N ARG A 332 -2.66 -4.56 -10.66
CA ARG A 332 -3.15 -4.19 -12.01
C ARG A 332 -4.58 -3.68 -12.03
N GLY A 333 -5.40 -4.15 -11.10
CA GLY A 333 -6.83 -3.89 -11.06
C GLY A 333 -7.22 -2.65 -10.27
N HIS A 334 -6.38 -2.20 -9.33
CA HIS A 334 -6.71 -1.06 -8.49
C HIS A 334 -5.54 -0.13 -8.19
N VAL A 335 -4.38 -0.65 -7.75
CA VAL A 335 -3.24 0.21 -7.36
C VAL A 335 -2.76 1.04 -8.55
N LEU A 336 -2.27 0.42 -9.63
CA LEU A 336 -1.71 1.17 -10.76
C LEU A 336 -2.74 2.03 -11.50
N PRO A 337 -3.99 1.56 -11.75
CA PRO A 337 -4.98 2.39 -12.42
C PRO A 337 -5.40 3.63 -11.62
N SER A 338 -5.36 3.56 -10.29
CA SER A 338 -5.74 4.66 -9.41
C SER A 338 -4.71 5.79 -9.30
N GLN A 339 -3.52 5.63 -9.87
CA GLN A 339 -2.51 6.68 -9.84
C GLN A 339 -2.94 7.83 -10.76
N LEU A 340 -2.93 9.06 -10.26
CA LEU A 340 -3.29 10.24 -11.03
C LEU A 340 -2.21 10.57 -12.07
N LEU A 341 -2.34 10.00 -13.27
CA LEU A 341 -1.41 10.24 -14.38
C LEU A 341 -1.94 11.25 -15.40
N ASP A 342 -3.26 11.32 -15.55
CA ASP A 342 -3.95 12.30 -16.38
C ASP A 342 -4.45 13.46 -15.52
N VAL A 343 -3.78 14.60 -15.66
CA VAL A 343 -4.10 15.85 -14.95
C VAL A 343 -4.66 16.92 -15.88
N SER A 344 -5.03 16.56 -17.11
CA SER A 344 -5.46 17.52 -18.15
C SER A 344 -6.74 18.29 -17.81
N TRP A 345 -7.52 17.78 -16.85
CA TRP A 345 -8.78 18.35 -16.38
C TRP A 345 -8.61 19.21 -15.12
N LEU A 346 -7.40 19.33 -14.59
CA LEU A 346 -7.04 20.15 -13.43
C LEU A 346 -6.43 21.50 -13.85
N PRO A 347 -6.63 22.58 -13.06
CA PRO A 347 -5.97 23.86 -13.29
C PRO A 347 -4.45 23.77 -13.03
N ASP A 348 -3.65 24.51 -13.80
CA ASP A 348 -2.17 24.50 -13.66
C ASP A 348 -1.56 25.91 -13.70
N GLU A 349 -2.36 26.92 -13.36
CA GLU A 349 -1.86 28.30 -13.30
C GLU A 349 -0.85 28.48 -12.16
N THR A 350 0.06 29.44 -12.33
CA THR A 350 0.88 29.94 -11.23
C THR A 350 0.01 30.80 -10.32
N THR A 351 0.09 30.56 -9.01
CA THR A 351 -0.64 31.31 -7.99
C THR A 351 0.31 31.76 -6.87
N LYS A 352 -0.10 32.77 -6.09
CA LYS A 352 0.69 33.20 -4.91
C LYS A 352 0.54 32.25 -3.73
N ASP A 353 -0.51 31.44 -3.72
CA ASP A 353 -0.80 30.51 -2.65
C ASP A 353 -0.09 29.17 -2.92
N PRO A 354 0.90 28.77 -2.10
CA PRO A 354 1.60 27.49 -2.29
C PRO A 354 0.66 26.28 -2.28
N ALA A 355 -0.53 26.41 -1.68
CA ALA A 355 -1.55 25.37 -1.63
C ALA A 355 -2.26 25.15 -2.97
N THR A 356 -2.16 26.06 -3.93
CA THR A 356 -2.79 25.94 -5.26
C THR A 356 -1.85 26.24 -6.42
N ASP A 357 -0.62 26.68 -6.16
CA ASP A 357 0.36 26.98 -7.20
C ASP A 357 0.74 25.72 -7.99
N ARG A 358 0.63 25.79 -9.33
CA ARG A 358 0.98 24.70 -10.26
C ARG A 358 0.29 23.38 -9.90
N PHE A 359 -1.01 23.47 -9.62
CA PHE A 359 -1.80 22.40 -9.01
C PHE A 359 -1.73 21.10 -9.83
N ALA A 360 -2.18 21.09 -11.08
CA ALA A 360 -2.18 19.90 -11.92
C ALA A 360 -0.79 19.26 -12.06
N SER A 361 0.24 20.05 -12.37
CA SER A 361 1.58 19.51 -12.65
C SER A 361 2.25 18.92 -11.42
N ARG A 362 2.04 19.50 -10.23
CA ARG A 362 2.57 18.97 -8.96
C ARG A 362 1.72 17.81 -8.42
N MET A 363 0.45 17.70 -8.78
CA MET A 363 -0.43 16.59 -8.37
C MET A 363 -0.16 15.28 -9.10
N ARG A 364 0.41 15.35 -10.31
CA ARG A 364 0.67 14.16 -11.13
C ARG A 364 1.50 13.12 -10.38
N GLY A 365 0.99 11.90 -10.31
CA GLY A 365 1.56 10.76 -9.59
C GLY A 365 0.91 10.47 -8.24
N ALA A 366 -0.03 11.30 -7.79
CA ALA A 366 -0.72 11.13 -6.52
C ALA A 366 -1.66 9.89 -6.49
N PHE A 367 -1.91 9.40 -5.28
CA PHE A 367 -2.93 8.41 -4.93
C PHE A 367 -3.95 9.03 -3.98
N GLY A 368 -5.17 8.49 -3.98
CA GLY A 368 -6.28 9.07 -3.22
C GLY A 368 -7.33 8.04 -2.85
N PHE A 369 -8.60 8.43 -3.03
CA PHE A 369 -9.77 7.64 -2.63
C PHE A 369 -10.57 7.12 -3.83
N PRO A 370 -10.01 6.21 -4.65
CA PRO A 370 -10.68 5.74 -5.86
C PRO A 370 -11.89 4.86 -5.54
N CYS A 371 -12.85 4.89 -6.45
CA CYS A 371 -13.93 3.90 -6.55
C CYS A 371 -13.47 2.72 -7.41
N PRO A 372 -14.24 1.61 -7.49
CA PRO A 372 -13.86 0.44 -8.29
C PRO A 372 -13.49 0.76 -9.74
N TYR A 373 -14.20 1.71 -10.35
CA TYR A 373 -14.11 2.03 -11.77
C TYR A 373 -13.36 3.33 -12.09
N GLY A 374 -13.05 4.20 -11.12
CA GLY A 374 -12.55 5.54 -11.41
C GLY A 374 -12.23 6.40 -10.19
N HIS A 375 -11.76 7.63 -10.42
CA HIS A 375 -11.42 8.58 -9.36
C HIS A 375 -12.61 9.22 -8.65
N GLU A 376 -13.82 9.05 -9.19
CA GLU A 376 -15.03 9.70 -8.71
C GLU A 376 -16.16 8.68 -8.56
N TYR A 377 -16.94 8.77 -7.48
CA TYR A 377 -18.09 7.90 -7.29
C TYR A 377 -19.21 8.22 -8.29
N GLU A 378 -19.65 9.47 -8.39
CA GLU A 378 -20.60 9.93 -9.39
C GLU A 378 -20.36 11.40 -9.72
N PRO A 379 -20.77 11.91 -10.90
CA PRO A 379 -20.52 13.30 -11.29
C PRO A 379 -20.91 14.31 -10.21
N GLY A 380 -19.90 15.02 -9.68
CA GLY A 380 -20.05 16.03 -8.62
C GLY A 380 -19.74 15.50 -7.21
N SER A 381 -19.37 14.23 -7.08
CA SER A 381 -18.85 13.67 -5.82
C SER A 381 -17.48 14.27 -5.49
N PRO A 382 -17.17 14.48 -4.20
CA PRO A 382 -15.84 14.96 -3.81
C PRO A 382 -14.71 14.03 -4.28
N ILE A 383 -13.66 14.62 -4.83
CA ILE A 383 -12.41 13.94 -5.20
C ILE A 383 -11.27 14.51 -4.34
N SER A 384 -10.48 13.62 -3.74
CA SER A 384 -9.34 13.99 -2.90
C SER A 384 -8.14 13.07 -3.06
N PHE A 385 -6.95 13.64 -2.89
CA PHE A 385 -5.65 12.95 -2.96
C PHE A 385 -4.83 13.30 -1.71
N ASN A 386 -5.27 12.80 -0.54
CA ASN A 386 -4.58 13.11 0.70
C ASN A 386 -3.13 12.62 0.65
N TRP A 387 -2.24 13.43 1.18
CA TRP A 387 -0.81 13.29 0.94
C TRP A 387 -0.20 12.09 1.63
N ASP A 388 -0.75 11.65 2.75
CA ASP A 388 -0.33 10.42 3.41
C ASP A 388 -0.63 9.16 2.57
N ILE A 389 -1.75 9.16 1.82
CA ILE A 389 -2.13 8.08 0.90
C ILE A 389 -1.14 7.99 -0.26
N VAL A 390 -0.61 9.11 -0.74
CA VAL A 390 0.46 9.10 -1.76
C VAL A 390 1.68 8.33 -1.24
N GLY A 391 2.09 8.60 0.00
CA GLY A 391 3.19 7.88 0.64
C GLY A 391 2.88 6.39 0.82
N GLY A 392 1.68 6.03 1.28
CA GLY A 392 1.32 4.62 1.46
C GLY A 392 1.18 3.85 0.14
N GLY A 393 0.63 4.46 -0.91
CA GLY A 393 0.58 3.87 -2.26
C GLY A 393 1.98 3.58 -2.82
N VAL A 394 2.91 4.54 -2.69
CA VAL A 394 4.30 4.35 -3.12
C VAL A 394 5.04 3.31 -2.26
N SER A 395 4.82 3.29 -0.94
CA SER A 395 5.39 2.26 -0.05
C SER A 395 4.90 0.86 -0.43
N GLY A 396 3.61 0.70 -0.73
CA GLY A 396 3.04 -0.56 -1.21
C GLY A 396 3.65 -1.00 -2.54
N LEU A 397 3.81 -0.08 -3.50
CA LEU A 397 4.50 -0.37 -4.76
C LEU A 397 5.96 -0.82 -4.55
N CYS A 398 6.66 -0.28 -3.55
CA CYS A 398 8.00 -0.75 -3.19
C CYS A 398 7.97 -2.20 -2.69
N GLN A 399 6.98 -2.57 -1.87
CA GLN A 399 6.80 -3.96 -1.43
C GLN A 399 6.49 -4.89 -2.61
N ALA A 400 5.59 -4.48 -3.51
CA ALA A 400 5.29 -5.24 -4.72
C ALA A 400 6.55 -5.47 -5.58
N TYR A 401 7.33 -4.41 -5.81
CA TYR A 401 8.57 -4.51 -6.59
C TYR A 401 9.56 -5.52 -5.97
N GLY A 402 9.74 -5.47 -4.64
CA GLY A 402 10.61 -6.40 -3.92
C GLY A 402 10.15 -7.85 -3.91
N HIS A 403 8.92 -8.13 -4.39
CA HIS A 403 8.37 -9.47 -4.53
C HIS A 403 8.24 -9.96 -5.97
N ILE A 404 8.58 -9.14 -6.99
CA ILE A 404 8.52 -9.60 -8.39
C ILE A 404 9.32 -10.89 -8.55
N THR A 405 10.52 -10.92 -7.97
CA THR A 405 11.38 -12.09 -7.95
C THR A 405 11.93 -12.43 -6.58
N SER A 406 12.23 -13.71 -6.39
CA SER A 406 13.00 -14.20 -5.25
C SER A 406 14.00 -15.27 -5.67
N TYR A 407 15.11 -15.36 -4.94
CA TYR A 407 16.18 -16.32 -5.22
C TYR A 407 16.38 -17.22 -4.01
N LYS A 408 16.30 -18.54 -4.21
CA LYS A 408 16.53 -19.53 -3.15
C LYS A 408 17.08 -20.82 -3.72
N GLU A 409 18.16 -21.34 -3.13
CA GLU A 409 18.68 -22.70 -3.40
C GLU A 409 18.90 -23.01 -4.90
N GLY A 410 19.40 -22.04 -5.68
CA GLY A 410 19.63 -22.21 -7.12
C GLY A 410 18.36 -22.11 -7.99
N MET A 411 17.23 -21.71 -7.40
CA MET A 411 15.99 -21.35 -8.09
C MET A 411 15.80 -19.83 -8.11
N ALA A 412 15.35 -19.30 -9.25
CA ALA A 412 14.82 -17.96 -9.40
C ALA A 412 13.29 -18.05 -9.59
N ASP A 413 12.55 -17.44 -8.68
CA ASP A 413 11.10 -17.43 -8.71
C ASP A 413 10.63 -16.12 -9.33
N ILE A 414 9.76 -16.18 -10.34
CA ILE A 414 8.98 -15.04 -10.84
C ILE A 414 7.60 -15.12 -10.19
N ASN A 415 7.39 -14.38 -9.10
CA ASN A 415 6.16 -14.44 -8.31
C ASN A 415 5.07 -13.53 -8.87
N LEU A 416 5.45 -12.32 -9.28
CA LEU A 416 4.56 -11.33 -9.91
C LEU A 416 5.00 -11.13 -11.36
N LEU A 417 4.05 -11.04 -12.28
CA LEU A 417 4.36 -11.03 -13.72
C LEU A 417 4.65 -9.62 -14.23
N PHE A 418 5.60 -8.91 -13.64
CA PHE A 418 5.99 -7.55 -14.05
C PHE A 418 7.39 -7.53 -14.67
N ASP A 419 7.61 -6.59 -15.59
CA ASP A 419 8.94 -6.37 -16.17
C ASP A 419 9.96 -6.07 -15.06
N MET A 420 11.09 -6.75 -15.10
CA MET A 420 12.19 -6.52 -14.16
C MET A 420 13.54 -6.87 -14.80
N GLU A 421 14.58 -6.21 -14.33
CA GLU A 421 15.96 -6.55 -14.65
C GLU A 421 16.87 -6.31 -13.45
N ASP A 422 17.65 -7.32 -13.06
CA ASP A 422 18.68 -7.22 -12.03
C ASP A 422 20.00 -7.85 -12.51
N SER A 423 20.93 -8.12 -11.60
CA SER A 423 22.22 -8.73 -11.93
C SER A 423 22.14 -10.23 -12.25
N SER A 424 21.01 -10.87 -11.99
CA SER A 424 20.79 -12.32 -12.09
C SER A 424 19.90 -12.69 -13.27
N ILE A 425 18.80 -11.97 -13.51
CA ILE A 425 17.87 -12.24 -14.61
C ILE A 425 17.30 -10.96 -15.23
N ARG A 426 16.74 -11.10 -16.43
CA ARG A 426 15.78 -10.16 -17.01
C ARG A 426 14.49 -10.93 -17.33
N PHE A 427 13.36 -10.42 -16.85
CA PHE A 427 12.04 -10.95 -17.16
C PHE A 427 11.19 -9.85 -17.79
N ARG A 428 10.49 -10.20 -18.87
CA ARG A 428 9.53 -9.35 -19.57
C ARG A 428 8.17 -10.02 -19.53
N SER A 429 7.20 -9.26 -19.08
CA SER A 429 5.84 -9.67 -18.78
C SER A 429 4.99 -9.86 -20.04
N PRO A 430 4.15 -10.91 -20.11
CA PRO A 430 3.23 -11.07 -21.22
C PRO A 430 2.20 -9.93 -21.35
N TYR A 431 1.97 -9.15 -20.29
CA TYR A 431 1.00 -8.06 -20.29
C TYR A 431 1.46 -6.85 -21.11
N GLU A 432 2.76 -6.56 -21.19
CA GLU A 432 3.29 -5.47 -22.02
C GLU A 432 3.65 -5.95 -23.44
N HIS A 433 3.95 -7.24 -23.58
CA HIS A 433 4.57 -7.81 -24.77
C HIS A 433 3.61 -8.69 -25.56
N LYS A 434 2.36 -8.24 -25.73
CA LYS A 434 1.32 -8.84 -26.59
C LYS A 434 1.03 -10.33 -26.30
N GLY A 435 1.12 -10.73 -25.04
CA GLY A 435 0.87 -12.10 -24.61
C GLY A 435 2.10 -13.01 -24.68
N ASP A 436 3.29 -12.50 -24.97
CA ASP A 436 4.54 -13.26 -24.94
C ASP A 436 5.39 -12.85 -23.75
N ALA A 437 5.85 -13.81 -22.97
CA ALA A 437 6.84 -13.59 -21.92
C ALA A 437 8.25 -13.78 -22.49
N GLU A 438 9.23 -13.05 -21.96
CA GLU A 438 10.65 -13.26 -22.24
C GLU A 438 11.42 -13.44 -20.94
N ILE A 439 12.34 -14.40 -20.91
CA ILE A 439 13.32 -14.53 -19.85
C ILE A 439 14.74 -14.61 -20.41
N MET A 440 15.67 -13.94 -19.76
CA MET A 440 17.10 -14.04 -20.04
C MET A 440 17.85 -14.22 -18.71
N LEU A 441 18.55 -15.34 -18.57
CA LEU A 441 19.40 -15.59 -17.42
C LEU A 441 20.76 -14.90 -17.58
N LYS A 442 21.23 -14.20 -16.55
CA LYS A 442 22.60 -13.68 -16.44
C LYS A 442 23.46 -14.55 -15.51
N GLN A 443 22.82 -15.37 -14.69
CA GLN A 443 23.41 -16.33 -13.78
C GLN A 443 22.69 -17.68 -13.88
N PRO A 444 23.35 -18.81 -13.56
CA PRO A 444 22.78 -20.14 -13.72
C PRO A 444 21.73 -20.43 -12.64
N PHE A 445 20.46 -20.34 -13.01
CA PHE A 445 19.31 -20.65 -12.17
C PHE A 445 18.38 -21.64 -12.88
N CYS A 446 17.76 -22.55 -12.12
CA CYS A 446 16.44 -23.05 -12.54
C CYS A 446 15.44 -21.91 -12.32
N VAL A 447 14.43 -21.81 -13.17
CA VAL A 447 13.41 -20.76 -13.02
C VAL A 447 12.08 -21.41 -12.74
N ARG A 448 11.31 -20.85 -11.80
CA ARG A 448 9.87 -21.10 -11.76
C ARG A 448 9.09 -19.80 -11.95
N ILE A 449 8.06 -19.85 -12.78
CA ILE A 449 7.20 -18.72 -13.11
C ILE A 449 5.79 -19.05 -12.64
N ARG A 450 5.20 -18.15 -11.85
CA ARG A 450 3.82 -18.32 -11.41
C ARG A 450 2.89 -18.27 -12.62
N LEU A 451 1.99 -19.25 -12.71
CA LEU A 451 0.94 -19.31 -13.72
C LEU A 451 -0.39 -18.80 -13.16
N HIS A 452 -1.10 -18.00 -13.95
CA HIS A 452 -2.50 -17.66 -13.70
C HIS A 452 -3.40 -18.82 -14.16
N ARG A 453 -4.49 -19.09 -13.42
CA ARG A 453 -5.39 -20.24 -13.67
C ARG A 453 -6.02 -20.24 -15.06
N GLY A 454 -6.20 -19.07 -15.67
CA GLY A 454 -6.74 -18.90 -17.02
C GLY A 454 -5.71 -19.00 -18.15
N ILE A 455 -4.49 -19.49 -17.91
CA ILE A 455 -3.45 -19.65 -18.93
C ILE A 455 -3.87 -20.65 -20.03
N GLN A 456 -3.53 -20.36 -21.28
CA GLN A 456 -3.64 -21.31 -22.39
C GLN A 456 -2.39 -22.19 -22.45
N GLU A 457 -2.47 -23.39 -21.87
CA GLU A 457 -1.31 -24.29 -21.74
C GLU A 457 -0.80 -24.87 -23.06
N GLU A 458 -1.68 -25.20 -24.01
CA GLU A 458 -1.27 -25.83 -25.28
C GLU A 458 -0.32 -24.92 -26.10
N PRO A 459 -0.63 -23.63 -26.36
CA PRO A 459 0.32 -22.72 -27.02
C PRO A 459 1.66 -22.58 -26.29
N LEU A 460 1.63 -22.48 -24.96
CA LEU A 460 2.81 -22.33 -24.11
C LEU A 460 3.73 -23.55 -24.24
N THR A 461 3.20 -24.73 -23.95
CA THR A 461 3.95 -25.99 -23.95
C THR A 461 4.45 -26.36 -25.36
N ALA A 462 3.65 -26.11 -26.40
CA ALA A 462 4.08 -26.29 -27.78
C ALA A 462 5.27 -25.39 -28.15
N ALA A 463 5.30 -24.14 -27.67
CA ALA A 463 6.41 -23.22 -27.92
C ALA A 463 7.69 -23.63 -27.19
N LEU A 464 7.58 -24.06 -25.93
CA LEU A 464 8.72 -24.57 -25.15
C LEU A 464 9.32 -25.83 -25.78
N ASN A 465 8.47 -26.77 -26.21
CA ASN A 465 8.88 -28.00 -26.89
C ASN A 465 9.59 -27.71 -28.23
N ARG A 466 9.07 -26.78 -29.05
CA ARG A 466 9.73 -26.36 -30.30
C ARG A 466 11.12 -25.78 -30.06
N GLN A 467 11.30 -25.05 -28.96
CA GLN A 467 12.58 -24.48 -28.56
C GLN A 467 13.49 -25.47 -27.83
N LYS A 468 13.04 -26.71 -27.60
CA LYS A 468 13.76 -27.75 -26.85
C LYS A 468 14.13 -27.32 -25.42
N ILE A 469 13.31 -26.47 -24.82
CA ILE A 469 13.45 -26.09 -23.41
C ILE A 469 12.89 -27.24 -22.58
N ARG A 470 13.60 -27.63 -21.51
CA ARG A 470 13.08 -28.60 -20.56
C ARG A 470 12.20 -27.87 -19.55
N TRP A 471 10.99 -28.37 -19.34
CA TRP A 471 10.00 -27.73 -18.47
C TRP A 471 9.14 -28.77 -17.73
N ASP A 472 8.50 -28.31 -16.66
CA ASP A 472 7.43 -29.03 -15.95
C ASP A 472 6.39 -28.02 -15.46
N ILE A 473 5.15 -28.46 -15.26
CA ILE A 473 4.10 -27.64 -14.63
C ILE A 473 3.63 -28.39 -13.39
N ILE A 474 3.86 -27.80 -12.22
CA ILE A 474 3.45 -28.35 -10.93
C ILE A 474 2.60 -27.30 -10.23
N ASP A 475 1.34 -27.67 -9.95
CA ASP A 475 0.32 -26.78 -9.42
C ASP A 475 0.21 -25.48 -10.26
N SER A 476 0.44 -24.32 -9.64
CA SER A 476 0.37 -23.00 -10.29
C SER A 476 1.75 -22.49 -10.73
N TRP A 477 2.72 -23.36 -10.98
CA TRP A 477 4.10 -22.98 -11.34
C TRP A 477 4.61 -23.69 -12.59
N LEU A 478 5.14 -22.90 -13.53
CA LEU A 478 5.93 -23.38 -14.66
C LEU A 478 7.41 -23.42 -14.26
N TYR A 479 8.00 -24.60 -14.26
CA TYR A 479 9.42 -24.80 -14.04
C TYR A 479 10.13 -24.84 -15.39
N LEU A 480 11.23 -24.09 -15.52
CA LEU A 480 12.10 -24.04 -16.68
C LEU A 480 13.51 -24.44 -16.24
N TYR A 481 14.06 -25.44 -16.92
CA TYR A 481 15.37 -26.02 -16.61
C TYR A 481 16.34 -25.75 -17.75
N ASP A 482 17.63 -25.72 -17.41
CA ASP A 482 18.73 -25.70 -18.37
C ASP A 482 18.64 -24.55 -19.41
N LEU A 483 18.08 -23.40 -18.99
CA LEU A 483 17.96 -22.22 -19.85
C LEU A 483 19.36 -21.67 -20.21
N PRO A 484 19.58 -21.25 -21.47
CA PRO A 484 20.86 -20.69 -21.90
C PRO A 484 21.16 -19.35 -21.21
N LEU A 485 22.43 -19.16 -20.82
CA LEU A 485 22.90 -17.89 -20.27
C LEU A 485 23.00 -16.83 -21.37
N SER A 486 22.59 -15.61 -21.04
CA SER A 486 22.66 -14.41 -21.89
C SER A 486 21.92 -14.52 -23.22
N VAL A 487 21.02 -15.50 -23.35
CA VAL A 487 20.16 -15.67 -24.53
C VAL A 487 18.70 -15.47 -24.10
N PRO A 488 17.99 -14.49 -24.67
CA PRO A 488 16.56 -14.34 -24.41
C PRO A 488 15.77 -15.53 -24.93
N VAL A 489 14.88 -16.03 -24.09
CA VAL A 489 13.95 -17.13 -24.39
C VAL A 489 12.53 -16.56 -24.32
N GLN A 490 11.79 -16.67 -25.42
CA GLN A 490 10.44 -16.12 -25.54
C GLN A 490 9.40 -17.22 -25.69
N PHE A 491 8.26 -17.10 -25.02
CA PHE A 491 7.15 -18.05 -25.14
C PHE A 491 5.80 -17.38 -24.84
N PRO A 492 4.70 -17.84 -25.47
CA PRO A 492 3.39 -17.26 -25.28
C PRO A 492 2.84 -17.60 -23.89
N MET A 493 2.38 -16.59 -23.17
CA MET A 493 1.55 -16.70 -21.97
C MET A 493 0.22 -15.97 -22.20
N LYS A 494 -0.66 -16.60 -22.96
CA LYS A 494 -1.97 -16.07 -23.34
C LYS A 494 -3.04 -16.55 -22.39
N TYR A 495 -4.05 -15.72 -22.15
CA TYR A 495 -5.10 -16.03 -21.17
C TYR A 495 -6.46 -16.16 -21.84
N VAL A 496 -7.30 -17.04 -21.29
CA VAL A 496 -8.72 -17.10 -21.62
C VAL A 496 -9.39 -15.86 -21.03
N PRO A 497 -10.08 -15.03 -21.84
CA PRO A 497 -10.84 -13.91 -21.30
C PRO A 497 -11.93 -14.38 -20.34
N ALA A 498 -12.12 -13.66 -19.25
CA ALA A 498 -13.14 -13.96 -18.24
C ALA A 498 -14.03 -12.74 -18.00
N ARG A 499 -15.29 -12.98 -17.61
CA ARG A 499 -16.20 -11.95 -17.14
C ARG A 499 -16.77 -12.39 -15.79
N VAL A 500 -16.54 -11.57 -14.78
CA VAL A 500 -16.92 -11.82 -13.38
C VAL A 500 -17.93 -10.77 -12.96
N LEU A 501 -18.99 -11.19 -12.29
CA LEU A 501 -19.92 -10.29 -11.60
C LEU A 501 -19.44 -10.13 -10.16
N TYR A 502 -19.07 -8.91 -9.77
CA TYR A 502 -18.84 -8.60 -8.36
C TYR A 502 -20.12 -8.04 -7.75
N GLN A 503 -20.41 -8.46 -6.53
CA GLN A 503 -21.46 -7.92 -5.67
C GLN A 503 -20.79 -7.37 -4.42
N PHE A 504 -21.08 -6.11 -4.10
CA PHE A 504 -20.70 -5.52 -2.83
C PHE A 504 -21.87 -4.69 -2.32
N ARG A 505 -22.46 -5.13 -1.21
CA ARG A 505 -23.72 -4.58 -0.69
C ARG A 505 -24.80 -4.60 -1.79
N ASP A 506 -25.41 -3.45 -2.07
CA ASP A 506 -26.46 -3.30 -3.08
C ASP A 506 -25.91 -2.96 -4.49
N HIS A 507 -24.58 -2.99 -4.66
CA HIS A 507 -23.91 -2.65 -5.92
C HIS A 507 -23.41 -3.91 -6.63
N GLY A 508 -23.86 -4.09 -7.86
CA GLY A 508 -23.38 -5.12 -8.77
C GLY A 508 -22.72 -4.51 -10.01
N PHE A 509 -21.55 -5.02 -10.40
CA PHE A 509 -20.90 -4.62 -11.65
C PHE A 509 -20.12 -5.78 -12.27
N TYR A 510 -20.20 -5.88 -13.61
CA TYR A 510 -19.38 -6.82 -14.35
C TYR A 510 -17.98 -6.25 -14.59
N VAL A 511 -16.99 -7.13 -14.49
CA VAL A 511 -15.58 -6.84 -14.78
C VAL A 511 -15.08 -7.88 -15.78
N ARG A 512 -14.42 -7.43 -16.85
CA ARG A 512 -13.80 -8.28 -17.85
C ARG A 512 -12.30 -8.35 -17.62
N TYR A 513 -11.76 -9.56 -17.62
CA TYR A 513 -10.35 -9.85 -17.41
C TYR A 513 -9.70 -10.53 -18.61
N GLU A 514 -8.41 -10.30 -18.77
CA GLU A 514 -7.49 -11.16 -19.52
C GLU A 514 -6.29 -11.43 -18.60
N GLY A 515 -6.19 -12.65 -18.07
CA GLY A 515 -5.29 -12.90 -16.93
C GLY A 515 -5.73 -12.08 -15.71
N ASN A 516 -4.79 -11.37 -15.08
CA ASN A 516 -5.04 -10.45 -13.97
C ASN A 516 -5.31 -9.00 -14.40
N ARG A 517 -5.24 -8.70 -15.71
CA ARG A 517 -5.53 -7.36 -16.25
C ARG A 517 -7.04 -7.18 -16.42
N ILE A 518 -7.58 -6.07 -15.92
CA ILE A 518 -8.94 -5.62 -16.24
C ILE A 518 -8.93 -4.97 -17.63
N THR A 519 -9.81 -5.44 -18.52
CA THR A 519 -9.97 -4.92 -19.89
C THR A 519 -11.30 -4.20 -20.11
N GLY A 520 -12.15 -4.14 -19.09
CA GLY A 520 -13.40 -3.37 -19.08
C GLY A 520 -14.22 -3.59 -17.82
N MET A 521 -15.06 -2.62 -17.46
CA MET A 521 -15.89 -2.65 -16.26
C MET A 521 -17.19 -1.87 -16.49
N ASP A 522 -18.30 -2.31 -15.88
CA ASP A 522 -19.54 -1.55 -15.87
C ASP A 522 -19.38 -0.25 -15.08
N CYS A 523 -19.65 0.88 -15.73
CA CYS A 523 -19.59 2.20 -15.09
C CYS A 523 -20.54 3.23 -15.77
N PRO A 524 -21.84 2.89 -15.93
CA PRO A 524 -22.78 3.74 -16.65
C PRO A 524 -22.94 5.10 -15.98
N GLY A 525 -22.93 6.16 -16.79
CA GLY A 525 -23.06 7.54 -16.32
C GLY A 525 -21.88 8.07 -15.48
N LYS A 526 -20.86 7.26 -15.23
CA LYS A 526 -19.65 7.67 -14.50
C LYS A 526 -18.67 8.38 -15.42
N ARG A 527 -17.76 9.17 -14.84
CA ARG A 527 -16.65 9.88 -15.50
C ARG A 527 -15.34 9.60 -14.74
N LEU A 528 -14.21 10.03 -15.31
CA LEU A 528 -12.87 9.72 -14.77
C LEU A 528 -12.62 8.22 -14.58
N CYS A 529 -13.16 7.39 -15.47
CA CYS A 529 -13.07 5.95 -15.38
C CYS A 529 -11.69 5.43 -15.79
N PHE A 530 -11.22 4.39 -15.10
CA PHE A 530 -9.97 3.68 -15.37
C PHE A 530 -10.09 2.73 -16.56
N PHE A 531 -11.26 2.11 -16.69
CA PHE A 531 -11.48 1.03 -17.64
C PHE A 531 -12.56 1.40 -18.66
N PRO A 532 -12.46 0.93 -19.91
CA PRO A 532 -13.53 1.05 -20.89
C PRO A 532 -14.83 0.42 -20.36
N GLU A 533 -15.95 1.09 -20.63
CA GLU A 533 -17.27 0.56 -20.33
C GLU A 533 -17.54 -0.72 -21.15
N LEU A 534 -18.16 -1.73 -20.54
CA LEU A 534 -18.50 -2.96 -21.24
C LEU A 534 -19.62 -2.69 -22.26
N SER A 535 -19.42 -3.09 -23.51
CA SER A 535 -20.51 -3.19 -24.48
C SER A 535 -21.24 -4.52 -24.32
N GLU A 536 -22.55 -4.53 -24.55
CA GLU A 536 -23.46 -5.68 -24.27
C GLU A 536 -23.10 -7.02 -24.94
N LYS A 537 -22.13 -7.05 -25.86
CA LYS A 537 -21.72 -8.29 -26.55
C LYS A 537 -20.44 -8.82 -25.93
N TYR A 538 -20.48 -9.97 -25.26
CA TYR A 538 -19.52 -11.11 -25.35
C TYR A 538 -19.59 -12.02 -24.11
N GLY A 539 -19.73 -13.34 -24.35
CA GLY A 539 -19.00 -14.42 -23.64
C GLY A 539 -19.45 -14.86 -22.24
N LYS A 540 -19.33 -16.18 -21.98
CA LYS A 540 -19.83 -16.91 -20.81
C LYS A 540 -19.53 -16.26 -19.45
N GLU A 541 -20.56 -16.17 -18.63
CA GLU A 541 -20.56 -15.69 -17.24
C GLU A 541 -19.86 -16.71 -16.33
N GLN A 542 -18.97 -16.23 -15.45
CA GLN A 542 -18.51 -16.96 -14.27
C GLN A 542 -18.97 -16.19 -13.04
N LEU A 543 -19.80 -16.84 -12.22
CA LEU A 543 -20.06 -16.41 -10.84
C LEU A 543 -18.88 -16.89 -9.99
N ILE A 544 -18.27 -15.98 -9.24
CA ILE A 544 -17.29 -16.30 -8.19
C ILE A 544 -17.96 -15.98 -6.86
#